data_AF-A0AAI9I3D8-F1
#
_entry.id   AF-A0AAI9I3D8-F1
#
_cell.length_a   1.000
_cell.length_b   1.000
_cell.length_c   1.000
_cell.angle_alpha   90.00
_cell.angle_beta   90.00
_cell.angle_gamma   90.00
#
_symmetry.space_group_name_H-M   'P 1'
#
loop_
_entity.id
_entity.type
_entity.pdbx_description
1 polymer ?
#
loop_
_entity_poly.entity_id
_entity_poly.type
_entity_poly.pdbx_seq_one_letter_code
_entity_poly.pdbx_strand_id
1 'polypeptide(L)'
;MSRWIQNFLIAIVGVLSIGCSVAGNNDRLVYKFENDEFILEKECVSVLQLGHSELKNDYVLNIEINRTPKCSERFNSLLSKNIGKKVSLYFGVNKISQTYIAGEIQSENGYRQAFSDKKVINNILESYGRNAKN
;
A
#
# COMPACT_ATOMS: atom_id res chain seq x y z
N MET A 1 60.55 38.58 18.52
CA MET A 1 60.19 38.72 17.09
C MET A 1 59.55 37.40 16.69
N SER A 2 58.24 37.26 16.87
CA SER A 2 57.18 37.56 15.89
C SER A 2 57.03 36.49 14.81
N ARG A 3 55.75 36.14 14.56
CA ARG A 3 55.14 35.28 13.52
C ARG A 3 54.63 33.95 14.09
N TRP A 4 53.38 33.85 14.57
CA TRP A 4 52.11 33.91 13.82
C TRP A 4 52.20 33.19 12.49
N ILE A 5 51.63 31.99 12.41
CA ILE A 5 50.70 31.56 11.35
C ILE A 5 49.78 30.50 11.98
N GLN A 6 48.51 30.84 11.99
CA GLN A 6 47.39 30.08 12.49
C GLN A 6 46.86 29.26 11.30
N ASN A 7 47.14 27.96 11.26
CA ASN A 7 46.58 27.08 10.22
C ASN A 7 45.28 26.45 10.71
N PHE A 8 44.18 27.07 10.29
CA PHE A 8 42.82 26.56 10.37
C PHE A 8 42.67 25.43 9.35
N LEU A 9 42.71 24.17 9.76
CA LEU A 9 42.31 23.04 8.92
C LEU A 9 40.80 22.81 9.11
N ILE A 10 40.01 23.37 8.21
CA ILE A 10 38.57 23.14 8.10
C ILE A 10 38.39 21.70 7.56
N ALA A 11 38.08 20.76 8.45
CA ALA A 11 37.59 19.45 8.05
C ALA A 11 36.16 19.63 7.52
N ILE A 12 36.01 19.66 6.20
CA ILE A 12 34.70 19.63 5.53
C ILE A 12 34.12 18.22 5.77
N VAL A 13 33.21 18.12 6.74
CA VAL A 13 32.34 16.95 6.89
C VAL A 13 31.35 16.99 5.73
N GLY A 14 31.66 16.25 4.67
CA GLY A 14 30.71 15.95 3.61
C GLY A 14 29.62 15.04 4.16
N VAL A 15 28.57 15.62 4.73
CA VAL A 15 27.32 14.89 4.95
C VAL A 15 26.72 14.65 3.58
N LEU A 16 27.08 13.53 2.95
CA LEU A 16 26.25 12.93 1.92
C LEU A 16 24.97 12.48 2.62
N SER A 17 24.03 13.39 2.76
CA SER A 17 22.62 13.05 2.94
C SER A 17 22.17 12.37 1.65
N ILE A 18 22.49 11.07 1.55
CA ILE A 18 21.72 10.15 0.75
C ILE A 18 20.34 10.19 1.41
N GLY A 19 19.52 11.14 0.97
CA GLY A 19 18.10 11.06 1.21
C GLY A 19 17.69 9.73 0.60
N CYS A 20 17.46 8.73 1.44
CA CYS A 20 16.53 7.68 1.09
C CYS A 20 15.24 8.42 0.75
N SER A 21 15.05 8.74 -0.54
CA SER A 21 13.71 8.85 -1.07
C SER A 21 13.13 7.50 -0.77
N VAL A 22 12.37 7.40 0.34
CA VAL A 22 11.40 6.34 0.51
C VAL A 22 10.67 6.34 -0.82
N ALA A 23 10.91 5.33 -1.64
CA ALA A 23 10.15 5.12 -2.85
C ALA A 23 8.72 4.99 -2.35
N GLY A 24 8.00 6.11 -2.31
CA GLY A 24 6.69 6.16 -1.70
C GLY A 24 5.86 5.13 -2.42
N ASN A 25 5.15 4.28 -1.69
CA ASN A 25 4.15 3.37 -2.22
C ASN A 25 2.93 4.18 -2.75
N ASN A 26 3.20 5.25 -3.51
CA ASN A 26 2.26 6.20 -4.06
C ASN A 26 1.40 5.59 -5.16
N ASP A 27 1.82 4.45 -5.70
CA ASP A 27 1.15 3.71 -6.77
C ASP A 27 0.62 2.34 -6.33
N ARG A 28 0.61 2.04 -5.02
CA ARG A 28 0.23 0.73 -4.48
C ARG A 28 -0.78 0.85 -3.34
N LEU A 29 -1.60 -0.17 -3.21
CA LEU A 29 -2.43 -0.40 -2.04
C LEU A 29 -1.55 -0.90 -0.88
N VAL A 30 -1.72 -0.28 0.29
CA VAL A 30 -1.05 -0.67 1.53
C VAL A 30 -2.09 -0.97 2.60
N TYR A 31 -2.10 -2.22 3.05
CA TYR A 31 -2.91 -2.69 4.16
C TYR A 31 -2.11 -2.56 5.45
N LYS A 32 -2.49 -1.62 6.31
CA LYS A 32 -1.86 -1.42 7.62
C LYS A 32 -2.66 -2.10 8.71
N PHE A 33 -2.02 -3.05 9.36
CA PHE A 33 -2.45 -3.68 10.60
C PHE A 33 -1.84 -2.92 11.78
N GLU A 34 -2.14 -3.32 13.02
CA GLU A 34 -1.67 -2.63 14.22
C GLU A 34 -0.13 -2.55 14.30
N ASN A 35 0.56 -3.65 13.96
CA ASN A 35 2.02 -3.77 14.10
C ASN A 35 2.72 -4.23 12.81
N ASP A 36 2.00 -4.30 11.69
CA ASP A 36 2.54 -4.82 10.42
C ASP A 36 1.84 -4.15 9.24
N GLU A 37 2.43 -4.27 8.05
CA GLU A 37 1.83 -3.82 6.81
C GLU A 37 2.05 -4.80 5.66
N PHE A 38 1.06 -4.85 4.78
CA PHE A 38 1.13 -5.57 3.52
C PHE A 38 0.98 -4.59 2.36
N ILE A 39 2.06 -4.44 1.59
CA ILE A 39 2.05 -3.70 0.34
C ILE A 39 1.62 -4.68 -0.75
N LEU A 40 0.52 -4.38 -1.44
CA LEU A 40 0.04 -5.20 -2.55
C LEU A 40 0.85 -4.87 -3.80
N GLU A 41 1.97 -5.57 -4.00
CA GLU A 41 2.81 -5.39 -5.17
C GLU A 41 2.05 -5.74 -6.46
N LYS A 42 2.39 -5.08 -7.58
CA LYS A 42 1.68 -5.28 -8.87
C LYS A 42 1.77 -6.74 -9.34
N GLU A 43 2.90 -7.39 -9.09
CA GLU A 43 3.12 -8.82 -9.37
C GLU A 43 2.26 -9.77 -8.52
N CYS A 44 1.70 -9.30 -7.40
CA CYS A 44 0.83 -10.09 -6.55
C CYS A 44 -0.64 -10.09 -7.01
N VAL A 45 -1.02 -9.28 -7.98
CA VAL A 45 -2.41 -9.10 -8.39
C VAL A 45 -2.75 -9.98 -9.61
N SER A 46 -3.61 -10.98 -9.43
CA SER A 46 -4.19 -11.76 -10.54
C SER A 46 -5.39 -11.05 -11.15
N VAL A 47 -6.32 -10.58 -10.31
CA VAL A 47 -7.54 -9.87 -10.73
C VAL A 47 -7.61 -8.52 -10.02
N LEU A 48 -7.91 -7.47 -10.81
CA LEU A 48 -8.21 -6.14 -10.30
C LEU A 48 -9.15 -5.43 -11.27
N GLN A 49 -10.43 -5.36 -10.89
CA GLN A 49 -11.46 -4.82 -11.77
C GLN A 49 -12.63 -4.24 -10.98
N LEU A 50 -13.40 -3.36 -11.62
CA LEU A 50 -14.65 -2.87 -11.07
C LEU A 50 -15.60 -4.04 -10.81
N GLY A 51 -16.15 -4.08 -9.59
CA GLY A 51 -17.22 -4.97 -9.19
C GLY A 51 -18.57 -4.28 -9.30
N HIS A 52 -19.63 -5.08 -9.39
CA HIS A 52 -21.00 -4.59 -9.24
C HIS A 52 -21.28 -4.23 -7.77
N SER A 53 -22.10 -3.22 -7.53
CA SER A 53 -22.64 -2.90 -6.20
C SER A 53 -24.16 -2.84 -6.27
N GLU A 54 -24.83 -3.51 -5.34
CA GLU A 54 -26.29 -3.42 -5.19
C GLU A 54 -26.70 -2.18 -4.40
N LEU A 55 -25.76 -1.57 -3.67
CA LEU A 55 -25.98 -0.34 -2.91
C LEU A 55 -25.69 0.88 -3.78
N LYS A 56 -26.67 1.79 -3.87
CA LYS A 56 -26.50 3.08 -4.55
C LYS A 56 -25.34 3.84 -3.90
N ASN A 57 -24.39 4.29 -4.73
CA ASN A 57 -23.22 5.10 -4.40
C ASN A 57 -22.00 4.37 -3.82
N ASP A 58 -22.01 3.04 -3.72
CA ASP A 58 -20.82 2.28 -3.39
C ASP A 58 -20.10 1.81 -4.67
N TYR A 59 -18.80 2.09 -4.74
CA TYR A 59 -17.94 1.57 -5.79
C TYR A 59 -17.18 0.37 -5.25
N VAL A 60 -17.25 -0.76 -5.94
CA VAL A 60 -16.59 -2.01 -5.50
C VAL A 60 -15.41 -2.30 -6.40
N LEU A 61 -14.29 -2.67 -5.78
CA LEU A 61 -13.13 -3.24 -6.44
C LEU A 61 -13.06 -4.73 -6.10
N ASN A 62 -13.07 -5.57 -7.11
CA ASN A 62 -12.79 -7.00 -6.97
C ASN A 62 -11.29 -7.18 -7.08
N ILE A 63 -10.68 -7.82 -6.07
CA ILE A 63 -9.24 -8.05 -5.98
C ILE A 63 -9.01 -9.53 -5.76
N GLU A 64 -8.13 -10.13 -6.55
CA GLU A 64 -7.61 -11.49 -6.32
C GLU A 64 -6.08 -11.44 -6.30
N ILE A 65 -5.50 -12.19 -5.37
CA ILE A 65 -4.06 -12.19 -5.11
C ILE A 65 -3.44 -13.53 -5.51
N ASN A 66 -2.36 -13.50 -6.29
CA ASN A 66 -1.63 -14.69 -6.74
C ASN A 66 -1.27 -15.60 -5.56
N ARG A 67 -1.57 -16.90 -5.69
CA ARG A 67 -1.23 -17.93 -4.69
C ARG A 67 0.27 -18.21 -4.67
N THR A 68 0.99 -17.44 -3.85
CA THR A 68 2.42 -17.61 -3.58
C THR A 68 2.74 -17.22 -2.13
N PRO A 69 3.87 -17.71 -1.56
CA PRO A 69 4.30 -17.38 -0.20
C PRO A 69 4.41 -15.87 0.07
N LYS A 70 4.90 -15.09 -0.91
CA LYS A 70 5.10 -13.64 -0.76
C LYS A 70 3.80 -12.81 -0.92
N CYS A 71 2.76 -13.39 -1.52
CA CYS A 71 1.51 -12.70 -1.86
C CYS A 71 0.35 -13.18 -0.98
N SER A 72 -0.54 -14.03 -1.49
CA SER A 72 -1.77 -14.38 -0.78
C SER A 72 -1.52 -15.12 0.54
N GLU A 73 -0.51 -16.00 0.62
CA GLU A 73 -0.23 -16.73 1.86
C GLU A 73 0.19 -15.79 2.99
N ARG A 74 1.10 -14.83 2.70
CA ARG A 74 1.48 -13.79 3.66
C ARG A 74 0.28 -12.92 4.02
N PHE A 75 -0.50 -12.47 3.04
CA PHE A 75 -1.63 -11.59 3.29
C PHE A 75 -2.73 -12.28 4.12
N ASN A 76 -3.10 -13.51 3.77
CA ASN A 76 -4.04 -14.33 4.52
C ASN A 76 -3.55 -14.56 5.95
N SER A 77 -2.25 -14.83 6.15
CA SER A 77 -1.66 -14.96 7.49
C SER A 77 -1.83 -13.68 8.32
N LEU A 78 -1.62 -12.51 7.73
CA LEU A 78 -1.82 -11.22 8.39
C LEU A 78 -3.29 -10.97 8.73
N LEU A 79 -4.21 -11.30 7.82
CA LEU A 79 -5.65 -11.20 8.07
C LEU A 79 -6.07 -12.11 9.23
N SER A 80 -5.70 -13.39 9.20
CA SER A 80 -6.05 -14.36 10.25
C SER A 80 -5.51 -13.96 11.63
N LYS A 81 -4.27 -13.45 11.71
CA LYS A 81 -3.68 -12.96 12.97
C LYS A 81 -4.38 -11.72 13.55
N ASN A 82 -5.15 -11.00 12.73
CA ASN A 82 -5.79 -9.75 13.10
C ASN A 82 -7.33 -9.82 13.02
N ILE A 83 -7.92 -11.02 13.04
CA ILE A 83 -9.39 -11.17 13.16
C ILE A 83 -9.90 -10.42 14.38
N GLY A 84 -11.02 -9.69 14.21
CA GLY A 84 -11.62 -8.80 15.21
C GLY A 84 -10.96 -7.42 15.32
N LYS A 85 -9.81 -7.20 14.68
CA LYS A 85 -9.11 -5.91 14.67
C LYS A 85 -9.41 -5.10 13.41
N LYS A 86 -9.00 -3.83 13.44
CA LYS A 86 -9.11 -2.93 12.29
C LYS A 86 -7.93 -3.10 11.35
N VAL A 87 -8.21 -3.05 10.05
CA VAL A 87 -7.21 -2.86 8.98
C VAL A 87 -7.50 -1.53 8.29
N SER A 88 -6.45 -0.73 8.10
CA SER A 88 -6.53 0.52 7.36
C SER A 88 -5.96 0.32 5.96
N LEU A 89 -6.69 0.75 4.94
CA LEU A 89 -6.24 0.71 3.56
C LEU A 89 -5.76 2.10 3.14
N TYR A 90 -4.55 2.15 2.61
CA TYR A 90 -3.93 3.35 2.06
C TYR A 90 -3.68 3.20 0.57
N PHE A 91 -3.71 4.32 -0.13
CA PHE A 91 -3.20 4.46 -1.48
C PHE A 91 -2.34 5.72 -1.55
N GLY A 92 -1.03 5.54 -1.72
CA GLY A 92 -0.04 6.55 -1.38
C GLY A 92 -0.15 7.01 0.07
N VAL A 93 -0.12 8.33 0.29
CA VAL A 93 -0.19 8.93 1.63
C VAL A 93 -1.61 8.97 2.21
N ASN A 94 -2.63 8.70 1.39
CA ASN A 94 -4.03 8.87 1.78
C ASN A 94 -4.59 7.58 2.36
N LYS A 95 -5.17 7.66 3.56
CA LYS A 95 -6.02 6.59 4.10
C LYS A 95 -7.36 6.63 3.35
N ILE A 96 -7.65 5.58 2.58
CA ILE A 96 -8.84 5.51 1.73
C ILE A 96 -9.94 4.61 2.29
N SER A 97 -9.62 3.73 3.25
CA SER A 97 -10.62 2.94 3.97
C SER A 97 -10.11 2.47 5.32
N GLN A 98 -11.01 2.09 6.21
CA GLN A 98 -10.70 1.42 7.47
C GLN A 98 -11.89 0.51 7.85
N THR A 99 -11.62 -0.78 8.02
CA THR A 99 -12.67 -1.79 8.30
C THR A 99 -12.20 -2.78 9.36
N TYR A 100 -13.12 -3.56 9.91
CA TYR A 100 -12.80 -4.70 10.77
C TYR A 100 -12.60 -5.97 9.95
N ILE A 101 -11.64 -6.79 10.37
CA ILE A 101 -11.44 -8.13 9.81
C ILE A 101 -12.43 -9.06 10.53
N ALA A 102 -13.58 -9.31 9.91
CA ALA A 102 -14.67 -10.07 10.52
C ALA A 102 -14.42 -11.58 10.57
N GLY A 103 -13.52 -12.10 9.73
CA GLY A 103 -13.22 -13.52 9.66
C GLY A 103 -12.08 -13.81 8.69
N GLU A 104 -11.86 -15.10 8.44
CA GLU A 104 -10.85 -15.55 7.49
C GLU A 104 -11.20 -15.15 6.06
N ILE A 105 -10.17 -14.76 5.30
CA ILE A 105 -10.27 -14.41 3.89
C ILE A 105 -9.19 -15.22 3.17
N GLN A 106 -9.60 -15.92 2.12
CA GLN A 106 -8.70 -16.57 1.16
C GLN A 106 -8.55 -15.63 -0.04
N SER A 107 -7.58 -14.72 0.03
CA SER A 107 -7.44 -13.63 -0.94
C SER A 107 -7.15 -14.10 -2.37
N GLU A 108 -6.67 -15.32 -2.55
CA GLU A 108 -6.50 -15.95 -3.86
C GLU A 108 -7.81 -16.43 -4.49
N ASN A 109 -8.91 -16.48 -3.74
CA ASN A 109 -10.25 -16.75 -4.27
C ASN A 109 -11.02 -15.45 -4.56
N GLY A 110 -10.36 -14.31 -4.36
CA GLY A 110 -10.94 -12.99 -4.55
C GLY A 110 -11.65 -12.46 -3.32
N TYR A 111 -11.62 -11.14 -3.17
CA TYR A 111 -12.39 -10.40 -2.18
C TYR A 111 -12.85 -9.06 -2.76
N ARG A 112 -13.86 -8.47 -2.11
CA ARG A 112 -14.50 -7.23 -2.53
C ARG A 112 -14.15 -6.12 -1.56
N GLN A 113 -13.69 -5.00 -2.08
CA GLN A 113 -13.42 -3.79 -1.31
C GLN A 113 -14.33 -2.67 -1.77
N ALA A 114 -15.16 -2.16 -0.87
CA ALA A 114 -16.01 -1.00 -1.13
C ALA A 114 -15.24 0.31 -0.91
N PHE A 115 -15.55 1.31 -1.74
CA PHE A 115 -15.03 2.67 -1.72
C PHE A 115 -16.18 3.66 -1.95
N SER A 116 -16.09 4.83 -1.31
CA SER A 116 -17.06 5.91 -1.45
C SER A 116 -16.81 6.83 -2.65
N ASP A 117 -15.66 6.72 -3.32
CA ASP A 117 -15.26 7.61 -4.42
C ASP A 117 -14.73 6.81 -5.63
N LYS A 118 -15.41 6.96 -6.77
CA LYS A 118 -15.00 6.36 -8.06
C LYS A 118 -13.60 6.77 -8.47
N LYS A 119 -13.19 8.01 -8.18
CA LYS A 119 -11.86 8.52 -8.54
C LYS A 119 -10.75 7.70 -7.88
N VAL A 120 -10.95 7.29 -6.62
CA VAL A 120 -9.99 6.44 -5.91
C VAL A 120 -9.83 5.10 -6.64
N ILE A 121 -10.92 4.46 -7.05
CA ILE A 121 -10.84 3.20 -7.79
C ILE A 121 -10.14 3.38 -9.14
N ASN A 122 -10.49 4.43 -9.89
CA ASN A 122 -9.86 4.70 -11.18
C ASN A 122 -8.35 4.89 -11.05
N ASN A 123 -7.91 5.65 -10.04
CA ASN A 123 -6.48 5.89 -9.78
C ASN A 123 -5.75 4.59 -9.39
N ILE A 124 -6.40 3.73 -8.59
CA ILE A 124 -5.85 2.41 -8.25
C ILE A 124 -5.72 1.57 -9.53
N LEU A 125 -6.78 1.44 -10.33
CA LEU A 125 -6.75 0.65 -11.56
C LEU A 125 -5.64 1.11 -12.50
N GLU A 126 -5.57 2.42 -12.75
CA GLU A 126 -4.54 3.02 -13.60
C GLU A 126 -3.12 2.73 -13.09
N SER A 127 -2.89 2.86 -11.78
CA SER A 127 -1.58 2.62 -11.17
C SER A 127 -1.12 1.17 -11.28
N TYR A 128 -2.05 0.21 -11.32
CA TYR A 128 -1.78 -1.21 -11.57
C TYR A 128 -1.79 -1.58 -13.06
N GLY A 129 -1.88 -0.60 -13.97
CA GLY A 129 -1.91 -0.83 -15.42
C GLY A 129 -3.20 -1.51 -15.89
N ARG A 130 -4.31 -1.29 -15.18
CA ARG A 130 -5.65 -1.78 -15.53
C ARG A 130 -6.49 -0.64 -16.06
N ASN A 131 -7.28 -0.91 -17.09
CA ASN A 131 -8.22 0.06 -17.62
C ASN A 131 -9.50 0.03 -16.80
N ALA A 132 -9.96 1.19 -16.32
CA ALA A 132 -11.31 1.39 -15.83
C ALA A 132 -12.28 1.32 -17.03
N LYS A 133 -12.55 0.12 -17.54
CA LYS A 133 -13.59 -0.06 -18.56
C LYS A 133 -14.94 0.12 -17.85
N ASN A 134 -15.64 1.20 -18.23
CA ASN A 134 -17.02 1.47 -17.84
C ASN A 134 -17.94 0.35 -18.33
#